data_AF-A0A7C7GRR2-F1
#
_entry.id   AF-A0A7C7GRR2-F1
#
_cell.length_a   1.000
_cell.length_b   1.000
_cell.length_c   1.000
_cell.angle_alpha   90.00
_cell.angle_beta   90.00
_cell.angle_gamma   90.00
#
_symmetry.space_group_name_H-M   'P 1'
#
loop_
_entity.id
_entity.type
_entity.pdbx_description
1 polymer ?
#
loop_
_entity_poly.entity_id
_entity_poly.type
_entity_poly.pdbx_seq_one_letter_code
_entity_poly.pdbx_strand_id
1 'polypeptide(L)'
;MRIKAIRLANFRSYKDEVTIDLNDLNVFVGKNDIGKSTILEALDIFFNENKGVIKIDKDDVNRQASDEGNTEIVCRQNILDY
;
A
#
# COMPACT_ATOMS: atom_id res chain seq x y z
N MET A 1 -16.95 6.48 -8.59
CA MET A 1 -15.96 6.07 -7.55
C MET A 1 -14.66 6.83 -7.78
N ARG A 2 -14.19 7.59 -6.79
CA ARG A 2 -12.89 8.30 -6.83
C ARG A 2 -12.09 7.95 -5.58
N ILE A 3 -10.85 7.49 -5.73
CA ILE A 3 -9.95 7.32 -4.57
C ILE A 3 -9.36 8.68 -4.21
N LYS A 4 -9.47 9.06 -2.94
CA LYS A 4 -8.92 10.28 -2.37
C LYS A 4 -7.53 10.06 -1.79
N ALA A 5 -7.32 8.93 -1.11
CA ALA A 5 -6.04 8.63 -0.49
C ALA A 5 -5.84 7.12 -0.30
N ILE A 6 -4.58 6.70 -0.29
CA ILE A 6 -4.13 5.36 0.11
C ILE A 6 -3.34 5.51 1.41
N ARG A 7 -3.56 4.61 2.37
CA ARG A 7 -2.82 4.56 3.63
C ARG A 7 -2.15 3.19 3.75
N LEU A 8 -0.83 3.19 3.85
CA LEU A 8 0.00 1.99 3.98
C LEU A 8 0.73 2.03 5.32
N ALA A 9 0.77 0.93 6.05
CA ALA A 9 1.66 0.75 7.20
C ALA A 9 2.13 -0.69 7.25
N ASN A 10 3.39 -0.88 7.64
CA ASN A 10 4.00 -2.19 7.80
C ASN A 10 3.87 -3.09 6.55
N PHE A 11 3.99 -2.50 5.37
CA PHE A 11 3.84 -3.20 4.09
C PHE A 11 5.12 -3.04 3.25
N ARG A 12 5.88 -4.12 3.10
CA ARG A 12 7.16 -4.19 2.38
C ARG A 12 8.12 -3.08 2.82
N SER A 13 8.48 -2.17 1.92
CA SER A 13 9.39 -1.06 2.21
C SER A 13 8.78 0.04 3.09
N TYR A 14 7.46 0.04 3.32
CA TYR A 14 6.77 1.00 4.18
C TYR A 14 6.65 0.45 5.60
N LYS A 15 7.62 0.78 6.46
CA LYS A 15 7.56 0.44 7.88
C LYS A 15 6.49 1.27 8.59
N ASP A 16 6.72 2.58 8.63
CA ASP A 16 5.83 3.53 9.27
C ASP A 16 4.60 3.77 8.39
N GLU A 17 3.58 4.30 9.04
CA GLU A 17 2.36 4.67 8.35
C GLU A 17 2.61 5.85 7.40
N VAL A 18 2.21 5.68 6.14
CA VAL A 18 2.21 6.73 5.13
C VAL A 18 0.82 6.90 4.56
N THR A 19 0.41 8.15 4.34
CA THR A 19 -0.80 8.49 3.58
C THR A 19 -0.39 9.17 2.29
N ILE A 20 -0.92 8.68 1.18
CA ILE A 20 -0.67 9.19 -0.18
C ILE A 20 -2.00 9.72 -0.70
N ASP A 21 -2.12 11.03 -0.80
CA ASP A 21 -3.28 11.67 -1.42
C ASP A 21 -3.22 11.49 -2.94
N LEU A 22 -4.37 11.13 -3.52
CA LEU A 22 -4.52 10.92 -4.96
C LEU A 22 -5.34 12.04 -5.59
N ASN A 23 -4.78 12.63 -6.64
CA ASN A 23 -5.42 13.62 -7.50
C ASN A 23 -5.82 12.99 -8.84
N ASP A 24 -6.28 13.82 -9.79
CA ASP A 24 -6.71 13.35 -11.11
C ASP A 24 -5.55 12.75 -11.92
N LEU A 25 -4.32 13.19 -11.64
CA LEU A 25 -3.08 12.61 -12.16
C LEU A 25 -2.07 12.50 -11.02
N ASN A 26 -1.51 11.30 -10.83
CA ASN A 26 -0.46 11.03 -9.85
C ASN A 26 0.74 10.41 -10.55
N VAL A 27 1.94 10.92 -10.26
CA VAL A 27 3.18 10.44 -10.85
C VAL A 27 4.13 10.03 -9.74
N PHE A 28 4.48 8.74 -9.69
CA PHE A 28 5.41 8.19 -8.72
C PHE A 28 6.81 8.08 -9.31
N VAL A 29 7.77 8.85 -8.79
CA VAL A 29 9.16 8.90 -9.28
C VAL A 29 10.11 8.55 -8.14
N GLY A 30 11.20 7.84 -8.46
CA GLY A 30 12.19 7.41 -7.48
C GLY A 30 13.09 6.30 -8.02
N LYS A 31 14.13 5.94 -7.27
CA LYS A 31 15.05 4.84 -7.61
C LYS A 31 14.31 3.49 -7.69
N ASN A 32 14.91 2.51 -8.36
CA ASN A 32 14.40 1.13 -8.36
C ASN A 32 14.32 0.60 -6.92
N ASP A 33 13.35 -0.27 -6.68
CA ASP A 33 13.15 -0.99 -5.41
C ASP A 33 12.87 -0.11 -4.18
N ILE A 34 12.58 1.18 -4.37
CA ILE A 34 12.22 2.11 -3.29
C ILE A 34 10.76 1.99 -2.82
N GLY A 35 9.97 1.08 -3.41
CA GLY A 35 8.55 0.87 -3.06
C GLY A 35 7.53 1.48 -4.03
N LYS A 36 7.95 1.99 -5.20
CA LYS A 36 7.01 2.53 -6.20
C LYS A 36 5.96 1.50 -6.65
N SER A 37 6.40 0.29 -6.99
CA SER A 37 5.50 -0.80 -7.39
C SER A 37 4.58 -1.23 -6.26
N THR A 38 5.06 -1.16 -5.01
CA THR A 38 4.28 -1.46 -3.80
C THR A 38 3.04 -0.59 -3.65
N ILE A 39 3.08 0.67 -4.07
CA ILE A 39 1.89 1.53 -4.09
C ILE A 39 0.86 1.00 -5.10
N LEU A 40 1.30 0.59 -6.29
CA LEU A 40 0.43 0.06 -7.34
C LEU A 40 -0.15 -1.32 -6.95
N GLU A 41 0.63 -2.15 -6.28
CA GLU A 41 0.20 -3.45 -5.76
C GLU A 41 -0.83 -3.29 -4.64
N ALA A 42 -0.66 -2.32 -3.75
CA ALA A 42 -1.67 -2.01 -2.73
C ALA A 42 -3.00 -1.55 -3.36
N LEU A 43 -2.94 -0.80 -4.46
CA LEU A 43 -4.12 -0.47 -5.25
C LEU A 43 -4.78 -1.72 -5.87
N ASP A 44 -4.00 -2.64 -6.44
CA ASP A 44 -4.53 -3.89 -7.01
C ASP A 44 -5.25 -4.75 -5.94
N ILE A 45 -4.62 -4.89 -4.77
CA ILE A 45 -5.19 -5.60 -3.63
C ILE A 45 -6.51 -4.98 -3.21
N PHE A 46 -6.59 -3.64 -3.18
CA PHE A 46 -7.82 -2.95 -2.87
C PHE A 46 -8.92 -3.22 -3.90
N PHE A 47 -8.66 -2.90 -5.17
CA PHE A 47 -9.71 -2.89 -6.21
C PHE A 47 -10.30 -4.28 -6.45
N ASN A 48 -9.49 -5.31 -6.21
CA ASN A 48 -9.89 -6.68 -6.43
C ASN A 48 -10.22 -7.44 -5.14
N GLU A 49 -10.28 -6.78 -3.98
CA GLU A 49 -10.58 -7.42 -2.69
C GLU A 49 -9.71 -8.67 -2.40
N ASN A 50 -8.40 -8.60 -2.63
CA ASN A 50 -7.47 -9.76 -2.56
C ASN A 50 -7.76 -10.92 -3.55
N LYS A 51 -8.69 -10.75 -4.49
CA LYS A 51 -8.95 -11.70 -5.60
C LYS A 51 -8.16 -11.32 -6.86
N GLY A 52 -7.37 -10.26 -6.79
CA GLY A 52 -6.54 -9.77 -7.88
C GLY A 52 -5.35 -10.68 -8.18
N VAL A 53 -4.48 -10.21 -9.07
CA VAL A 53 -3.24 -10.91 -9.38
C VAL A 53 -2.30 -10.85 -8.19
N ILE A 54 -2.31 -9.74 -7.46
CA ILE A 54 -1.52 -9.56 -6.25
C ILE A 54 -2.31 -10.00 -5.02
N LYS A 55 -1.68 -10.80 -4.17
CA LYS A 55 -2.21 -11.26 -2.89
C LYS A 55 -1.22 -10.90 -1.80
N ILE A 56 -1.74 -10.48 -0.64
CA ILE A 56 -0.91 -10.25 0.55
C ILE A 56 -0.42 -11.60 1.09
N ASP A 57 0.89 -11.72 1.27
CA ASP A 57 1.54 -12.81 1.99
C ASP A 57 1.98 -12.36 3.39
N LYS A 58 2.23 -13.31 4.30
CA LYS A 58 2.83 -13.04 5.61
C LYS A 58 4.23 -12.43 5.46
N ASP A 59 4.94 -12.78 4.39
CA ASP A 59 6.28 -12.26 4.10
C ASP A 59 6.26 -10.84 3.52
N ASP A 60 5.08 -10.27 3.22
CA ASP A 60 4.94 -8.86 2.81
C ASP A 60 5.05 -7.88 3.98
N VAL A 61 5.15 -8.36 5.22
CA VAL A 61 5.39 -7.52 6.40
C VAL A 61 6.74 -6.79 6.26
N ASN A 62 6.83 -5.56 6.75
CA ASN A 62 8.12 -4.89 6.82
C ASN A 62 9.04 -5.66 7.80
N ARG A 63 10.26 -6.00 7.36
CA ARG A 63 11.20 -6.80 8.17
C ARG A 63 11.52 -6.17 9.52
N GLN A 64 11.75 -4.85 9.56
CA GLN A 64 12.07 -4.16 10.81
C GLN A 64 10.89 -4.15 11.78
N ALA A 65 9.68 -3.94 11.27
CA ALA A 65 8.48 -4.02 12.10
C ALA A 65 8.22 -5.45 12.59
N SER A 66 8.46 -6.46 11.76
CA SER A 66 8.39 -7.87 12.15
C SER A 66 9.39 -8.21 13.26
N ASP A 67 10.63 -7.72 13.18
CA ASP A 67 11.65 -7.90 14.22
C ASP A 67 11.26 -7.22 15.55
N GLU A 68 10.47 -6.14 15.47
CA GLU A 68 9.88 -5.44 16.62
C GLU A 68 8.58 -6.10 17.13
N GLY A 69 8.17 -7.23 16.55
CA GLY A 69 6.97 -7.98 16.92
C GLY A 69 5.66 -7.44 16.33
N ASN A 70 5.73 -6.44 15.44
CA ASN A 70 4.57 -5.92 14.72
C ASN A 70 4.43 -6.63 13.36
N THR A 71 3.48 -7.55 13.27
CA THR A 71 3.17 -8.29 12.03
C THR A 71 1.87 -7.83 11.36
N GLU A 72 1.27 -6.74 11.82
CA GLU A 72 0.01 -6.23 11.26
C GLU A 72 0.29 -5.39 10.02
N ILE A 73 -0.10 -5.90 8.85
CA ILE A 73 -0.05 -5.16 7.58
C ILE A 73 -1.33 -4.34 7.44
N VAL A 74 -1.17 -3.05 7.13
CA VAL A 74 -2.31 -2.14 6.91
C VAL A 74 -2.24 -1.58 5.50
N CYS A 75 -3.23 -1.93 4.69
CA CYS A 75 -3.52 -1.29 3.40
C CYS A 75 -4.97 -0.81 3.43
N ARG A 76 -5.16 0.51 3.53
CA ARG A 76 -6.49 1.15 3.59
C ARG A 76 -6.58 2.25 2.56
N GLN A 77 -7.81 2.67 2.29
CA GLN A 77 -8.04 3.79 1.41
C GLN A 77 -9.27 4.59 1.78
N ASN A 78 -9.31 5.80 1.25
CA ASN A 78 -10.42 6.71 1.37
C ASN A 78 -11.09 6.86 -0.01
N ILE A 79 -12.34 6.42 -0.12
CA ILE A 79 -13.15 6.53 -1.34
C ILE A 79 -14.12 7.68 -1.15
N LEU A 80 -14.30 8.47 -2.20
CA LEU A 80 -15.42 9.39 -2.34
C LEU A 80 -16.47 8.76 -3.25
N ASP A 81 -17.63 8.49 -2.66
CA ASP A 81 -18.86 8.10 -3.35
C ASP A 81 -19.67 9.38 -3.58
N TYR A 82 -19.80 9.77 -4.84
CA TYR A 82 -20.67 10.86 -5.29
C TYR A 82 -21.92 10.27 -5.94
#